data_AF-A0A5R9PJV7-F1
#
_entry.id   AF-A0A5R9PJV7-F1
#
_cell.length_a   1.000
_cell.length_b   1.000
_cell.length_c   1.000
_cell.angle_alpha   90.00
_cell.angle_beta   90.00
_cell.angle_gamma   90.00
#
_symmetry.space_group_name_H-M   'P 1'
#
loop_
_entity.id
_entity.type
_entity.pdbx_description
1 polymer ?
#
loop_
_entity_poly.entity_id
_entity_poly.type
_entity_poly.pdbx_seq_one_letter_code
_entity_poly.pdbx_strand_id
1 'polypeptide(L)'
;MRRIRLMSSLTLAAALAAGAGSVSAQTLSLNWNPRSGDVWVDTQLADINRYGYSYRDPFIDEMVRYHGAPRDLVTDLLVNRRWAPGDVYYACTIAQIINRPCRYVADEWQANRGQGWGVVAKRLGIKPGSAEFHRLKRGFVPTYDRWSRPISLDDDLRRAYPNRGKGHGNKPGKMHNGASNHDRGNGHGNGKGNSGKGNGKGRDHH
;
A
#
# COMPACT_ATOMS: atom_id res chain seq x y z
N MET A 1 -63.66 -60.04 -17.36
CA MET A 1 -64.18 -58.70 -16.98
C MET A 1 -63.04 -57.70 -16.98
N ARG A 2 -63.36 -56.44 -17.29
CA ARG A 2 -62.48 -55.37 -17.77
C ARG A 2 -61.53 -54.81 -16.69
N ARG A 3 -60.38 -54.33 -17.19
CA ARG A 3 -59.33 -53.56 -16.50
C ARG A 3 -59.87 -52.25 -15.92
N ILE A 4 -59.42 -51.86 -14.72
CA ILE A 4 -59.40 -50.46 -14.28
C ILE A 4 -57.97 -50.16 -13.80
N ARG A 5 -57.30 -49.28 -14.55
CA ARG A 5 -56.09 -48.57 -14.15
C ARG A 5 -56.52 -47.39 -13.27
N LEU A 6 -55.80 -47.12 -12.20
CA LEU A 6 -55.78 -45.81 -11.56
C LEU A 6 -54.34 -45.29 -11.62
N MET A 7 -54.15 -44.31 -12.51
CA MET A 7 -53.01 -43.40 -12.53
C MET A 7 -53.27 -42.29 -11.53
N SER A 8 -52.21 -41.80 -10.86
CA SER A 8 -52.05 -40.42 -10.36
C SER A 8 -50.65 -40.36 -9.74
N SER A 9 -49.61 -39.94 -10.47
CA SER A 9 -49.25 -38.58 -10.90
C SER A 9 -47.99 -38.14 -10.14
N LEU A 10 -46.88 -38.17 -10.86
CA LEU A 10 -45.57 -37.61 -10.52
C LEU A 10 -45.71 -36.13 -10.14
N THR A 11 -45.20 -35.74 -8.98
CA THR A 11 -44.87 -34.33 -8.70
C THR A 11 -43.41 -34.25 -8.26
N LEU A 12 -42.61 -33.77 -9.20
CA LEU A 12 -41.21 -33.40 -9.07
C LEU A 12 -41.14 -32.06 -8.32
N ALA A 13 -40.68 -32.06 -7.07
CA ALA A 13 -40.38 -30.82 -6.34
C ALA A 13 -38.86 -30.62 -6.31
N ALA A 14 -38.36 -29.88 -7.30
CA ALA A 14 -37.02 -29.32 -7.30
C ALA A 14 -36.98 -28.11 -6.35
N ALA A 15 -36.45 -28.29 -5.15
CA ALA A 15 -36.14 -27.18 -4.26
C ALA A 15 -34.72 -26.67 -4.56
N LEU A 16 -34.64 -25.58 -5.34
CA LEU A 16 -33.44 -24.76 -5.45
C LEU A 16 -33.22 -24.03 -4.11
N ALA A 17 -32.28 -24.50 -3.30
CA ALA A 17 -31.66 -23.67 -2.27
C ALA A 17 -30.47 -22.91 -2.89
N ALA A 18 -30.78 -21.78 -3.52
CA ALA A 18 -29.79 -20.75 -3.79
C ALA A 18 -29.53 -19.96 -2.50
N GLY A 19 -28.26 -19.70 -2.17
CA GLY A 19 -27.92 -18.65 -1.20
C GLY A 19 -27.08 -19.06 0.00
N ALA A 20 -25.92 -19.67 -0.24
CA ALA A 20 -24.72 -19.33 0.52
C ALA A 20 -23.59 -19.36 -0.49
N GLY A 21 -23.22 -18.17 -0.98
CA GLY A 21 -22.08 -18.03 -1.87
C GLY A 21 -20.89 -18.72 -1.22
N SER A 22 -20.43 -19.81 -1.84
CA SER A 22 -19.12 -20.34 -1.55
C SER A 22 -18.15 -19.23 -1.93
N VAL A 23 -17.70 -18.48 -0.94
CA VAL A 23 -16.53 -17.63 -1.08
C VAL A 23 -15.41 -18.62 -1.31
N SER A 24 -15.13 -18.96 -2.57
CA SER A 24 -13.86 -19.55 -2.95
C SER A 24 -12.83 -18.44 -2.72
N ALA A 25 -12.45 -18.23 -1.46
CA ALA A 25 -11.13 -17.74 -1.14
C ALA A 25 -10.19 -18.77 -1.76
N GLN A 26 -9.75 -18.47 -2.97
CA GLN A 26 -8.96 -19.38 -3.78
C GLN A 26 -7.75 -19.76 -2.94
N THR A 27 -7.65 -21.05 -2.62
CA THR A 27 -6.48 -21.72 -2.01
C THR A 27 -5.30 -21.64 -2.99
N LEU A 28 -4.83 -20.44 -3.29
CA LEU A 28 -3.58 -20.21 -4.01
C LEU A 28 -2.44 -19.84 -3.05
N SER A 29 -2.75 -19.61 -1.76
CA SER A 29 -1.79 -19.12 -0.76
C SER A 29 -1.45 -20.07 0.39
N LEU A 30 -1.93 -21.32 0.42
CA LEU A 30 -1.57 -22.24 1.53
C LEU A 30 -0.13 -22.77 1.46
N ASN A 31 0.54 -22.68 0.30
CA ASN A 31 1.93 -23.14 0.10
C ASN A 31 2.93 -22.02 -0.23
N TRP A 32 2.51 -20.75 -0.24
CA TRP A 32 3.43 -19.65 -0.51
C TRP A 32 4.16 -19.26 0.78
N ASN A 33 5.48 -19.42 0.76
CA ASN A 33 6.36 -18.96 1.83
C ASN A 33 7.56 -18.23 1.20
N PRO A 34 7.73 -16.91 1.44
CA PRO A 34 8.81 -16.14 0.84
C PRO A 34 10.18 -16.59 1.33
N ARG A 35 10.28 -17.14 2.56
CA ARG A 35 11.54 -17.56 3.19
C ARG A 35 12.60 -16.45 3.09
N SER A 36 12.25 -15.21 3.43
CA SER A 36 13.17 -14.06 3.33
C SER A 36 14.32 -14.13 4.34
N GLY A 37 14.18 -14.96 5.37
CA GLY A 37 15.12 -15.04 6.48
C GLY A 37 14.84 -14.04 7.60
N ASP A 38 13.74 -13.29 7.52
CA ASP A 38 13.26 -12.38 8.57
C ASP A 38 11.74 -12.50 8.70
N VAL A 39 11.27 -12.87 9.90
CA VAL A 39 9.84 -13.15 10.17
C VAL A 39 8.97 -11.92 9.96
N TRP A 40 9.50 -10.73 10.28
CA TRP A 40 8.77 -9.49 10.08
C TRP A 40 8.57 -9.21 8.58
N VAL A 41 9.61 -9.41 7.77
CA VAL A 41 9.53 -9.28 6.30
C VAL A 41 8.54 -10.30 5.73
N ASP A 42 8.62 -11.56 6.15
CA ASP A 42 7.71 -12.61 5.68
C ASP A 42 6.24 -12.26 6.00
N THR A 43 5.99 -11.68 7.18
CA THR A 43 4.66 -11.20 7.59
C THR A 43 4.18 -10.05 6.69
N GLN A 44 5.03 -9.07 6.40
CA GLN A 44 4.63 -7.95 5.55
C GLN A 44 4.40 -8.39 4.11
N LEU A 45 5.25 -9.26 3.55
CA LEU A 45 5.05 -9.78 2.20
C LEU A 45 3.73 -10.58 2.07
N ALA A 46 3.32 -11.28 3.13
CA ALA A 46 2.00 -11.92 3.18
C ALA A 46 0.83 -10.91 3.23
N ASP A 47 1.00 -9.74 3.87
CA ASP A 47 -0.01 -8.67 3.81
C ASP A 47 -0.04 -7.99 2.44
N ILE A 48 1.13 -7.76 1.83
CA ILE A 48 1.24 -7.23 0.46
C ILE A 48 0.55 -8.16 -0.54
N ASN A 49 0.68 -9.48 -0.38
CA ASN A 49 -0.09 -10.44 -1.18
C ASN A 49 -1.59 -10.19 -1.06
N ARG A 50 -2.11 -10.13 0.17
CA ARG A 50 -3.53 -9.85 0.42
C ARG A 50 -3.97 -8.53 -0.20
N TYR A 51 -3.15 -7.49 -0.09
CA TYR A 51 -3.41 -6.20 -0.72
C TYR A 51 -3.43 -6.29 -2.25
N GLY A 52 -2.36 -6.79 -2.87
CA GLY A 52 -2.23 -6.85 -4.32
C GLY A 52 -3.24 -7.77 -5.00
N TYR A 53 -3.73 -8.80 -4.31
CA TYR A 53 -4.84 -9.62 -4.80
C TYR A 53 -6.19 -8.88 -4.75
N SER A 54 -6.42 -8.06 -3.71
CA SER A 54 -7.68 -7.33 -3.53
C SER A 54 -7.72 -6.02 -4.33
N TYR A 55 -6.56 -5.37 -4.50
CA TYR A 55 -6.40 -4.04 -5.08
C TYR A 55 -5.30 -4.06 -6.15
N ARG A 56 -5.54 -4.81 -7.23
CA ARG A 56 -4.55 -5.06 -8.28
C ARG A 56 -4.03 -3.78 -8.94
N ASP A 57 -4.93 -2.92 -9.42
CA ASP A 57 -4.51 -1.71 -10.13
C ASP A 57 -3.76 -0.72 -9.22
N PRO A 58 -4.23 -0.43 -7.99
CA PRO A 58 -3.45 0.35 -7.02
C PRO A 58 -2.08 -0.25 -6.70
N PHE A 59 -1.98 -1.58 -6.60
CA PHE A 59 -0.69 -2.25 -6.43
C PHE A 59 0.23 -2.04 -7.63
N ILE A 60 -0.28 -2.18 -8.86
CA ILE A 60 0.51 -1.93 -10.08
C ILE A 60 0.98 -0.47 -10.12
N ASP A 61 0.10 0.49 -9.79
CA ASP A 61 0.43 1.92 -9.77
C ASP A 61 1.51 2.24 -8.74
N GLU A 62 1.46 1.60 -7.56
CA GLU A 62 2.52 1.68 -6.56
C GLU A 62 3.87 1.21 -7.15
N MET A 63 3.88 0.03 -7.78
CA MET A 63 5.09 -0.55 -8.37
C MET A 63 5.68 0.35 -9.47
N VAL A 64 4.84 0.93 -10.31
CA VAL A 64 5.27 1.82 -11.39
C VAL A 64 5.83 3.13 -10.84
N ARG A 65 5.09 3.77 -9.93
CA ARG A 65 5.38 5.14 -9.50
C ARG A 65 6.49 5.22 -8.47
N TYR A 66 6.56 4.24 -7.57
CA TYR A 66 7.47 4.29 -6.42
C TYR A 66 8.55 3.22 -6.45
N HIS A 67 8.35 2.12 -7.19
CA HIS A 67 9.35 1.06 -7.31
C HIS A 67 10.10 1.05 -8.66
N GLY A 68 9.79 1.99 -9.57
CA GLY A 68 10.46 2.13 -10.86
C GLY A 68 10.28 0.92 -11.78
N ALA A 69 9.21 0.14 -11.58
CA ALA A 69 8.94 -1.07 -12.34
C ALA A 69 8.06 -0.74 -13.56
N PRO A 70 8.47 -1.09 -14.79
CA PRO A 70 7.63 -0.92 -15.97
C PRO A 70 6.28 -1.64 -15.82
N ARG A 71 5.17 -0.99 -16.22
CA ARG A 71 3.80 -1.51 -16.02
C ARG A 71 3.60 -2.86 -16.70
N ASP A 72 4.15 -3.00 -17.90
CA ASP A 72 4.15 -4.23 -18.70
C ASP A 72 4.86 -5.37 -17.96
N LEU A 73 6.02 -5.10 -17.35
CA LEU A 73 6.74 -6.08 -16.54
C LEU A 73 5.91 -6.52 -15.32
N VAL A 74 5.37 -5.57 -14.55
CA VAL A 74 4.56 -5.88 -13.36
C VAL A 74 3.34 -6.72 -13.75
N THR A 75 2.68 -6.35 -14.85
CA THR A 75 1.50 -7.07 -15.37
C THR A 75 1.87 -8.48 -15.82
N ASP A 76 2.98 -8.66 -16.55
CA ASP A 76 3.48 -9.97 -16.97
C ASP A 76 3.77 -10.88 -15.77
N LEU A 77 4.48 -10.35 -14.77
CA LEU A 77 4.82 -11.08 -13.55
C LEU A 77 3.56 -11.56 -12.81
N LEU A 78 2.56 -10.69 -12.65
CA LEU A 78 1.32 -11.01 -11.93
C LEU A 78 0.41 -11.96 -12.71
N VAL A 79 0.23 -11.73 -14.02
CA VAL A 79 -0.81 -12.41 -14.82
C VAL A 79 -0.26 -13.66 -15.49
N ASN A 80 0.80 -13.53 -16.27
CA ASN A 80 1.32 -14.63 -17.08
C ASN A 80 2.19 -15.56 -16.25
N ARG A 81 3.11 -15.00 -15.45
CA ARG A 81 4.03 -15.78 -14.60
C ARG A 81 3.41 -16.16 -13.26
N ARG A 82 2.24 -15.61 -12.93
CA ARG A 82 1.48 -15.89 -11.69
C ARG A 82 2.31 -15.74 -10.42
N TRP A 83 3.14 -14.71 -10.37
CA TRP A 83 3.88 -14.36 -9.16
C TRP A 83 2.95 -13.80 -8.10
N ALA A 84 3.29 -14.05 -6.84
CA ALA A 84 2.62 -13.39 -5.74
C ALA A 84 2.99 -11.89 -5.74
N PRO A 85 2.05 -10.96 -5.43
CA PRO A 85 2.33 -9.53 -5.36
C PRO A 85 3.53 -9.19 -4.45
N GLY A 86 3.67 -9.91 -3.34
CA GLY A 86 4.80 -9.81 -2.42
C GLY A 86 6.14 -10.14 -3.09
N ASP A 87 6.20 -11.14 -3.97
CA ASP A 87 7.43 -11.45 -4.72
C ASP A 87 7.77 -10.32 -5.69
N VAL A 88 6.76 -9.76 -6.37
CA VAL A 88 6.94 -8.63 -7.29
C VAL A 88 7.43 -7.38 -6.54
N TYR A 89 6.78 -7.07 -5.41
CA TYR A 89 7.17 -5.99 -4.53
C TYR A 89 8.61 -6.12 -4.07
N TYR A 90 8.98 -7.30 -3.57
CA TYR A 90 10.28 -7.54 -2.98
C TYR A 90 11.38 -7.48 -4.03
N ALA A 91 11.15 -8.08 -5.22
CA ALA A 91 12.08 -8.02 -6.34
C ALA A 91 12.41 -6.57 -6.74
N CYS A 92 11.38 -5.75 -6.98
CA CYS A 92 11.61 -4.37 -7.43
C CYS A 92 12.17 -3.49 -6.31
N THR A 93 11.80 -3.72 -5.05
CA THR A 93 12.37 -2.96 -3.92
C THR A 93 13.85 -3.27 -3.74
N ILE A 94 14.26 -4.54 -3.83
CA ILE A 94 15.67 -4.93 -3.84
C ILE A 94 16.39 -4.25 -5.01
N ALA A 95 15.80 -4.31 -6.21
CA ALA A 95 16.39 -3.71 -7.41
C ALA A 95 16.70 -2.21 -7.22
N GLN A 96 15.78 -1.46 -6.61
CA GLN A 96 16.01 -0.05 -6.27
C GLN A 96 17.11 0.17 -5.24
N ILE A 97 17.28 -0.73 -4.27
CA ILE A 97 18.36 -0.63 -3.27
C ILE A 97 19.72 -0.82 -3.92
N ILE A 98 19.82 -1.79 -4.83
CA ILE A 98 21.08 -2.12 -5.50
C ILE A 98 21.30 -1.35 -6.81
N ASN A 99 20.43 -0.38 -7.09
CA ASN A 99 20.45 0.44 -8.31
C ASN A 99 20.47 -0.39 -9.61
N ARG A 100 19.60 -1.40 -9.69
CA ARG A 100 19.39 -2.25 -10.87
C ARG A 100 17.93 -2.18 -11.34
N PRO A 101 17.63 -2.50 -12.62
CA PRO A 101 16.25 -2.59 -13.08
C PRO A 101 15.48 -3.69 -12.35
N CYS A 102 14.16 -3.50 -12.11
CA CYS A 102 13.35 -4.55 -11.46
C CYS A 102 13.43 -5.90 -12.20
N ARG A 103 13.48 -5.87 -13.53
CA ARG A 103 13.63 -7.07 -14.37
C ARG A 103 14.85 -7.92 -13.97
N TYR A 104 15.98 -7.29 -13.65
CA TYR A 104 17.19 -8.02 -13.25
C TYR A 104 16.97 -8.89 -12.02
N VAL A 105 16.39 -8.33 -10.95
CA VAL A 105 16.11 -9.08 -9.72
C VAL A 105 14.97 -10.08 -9.94
N ALA A 106 14.02 -9.75 -10.81
CA ALA A 106 12.95 -10.68 -11.16
C ALA A 106 13.51 -11.94 -11.86
N ASP A 107 14.45 -11.77 -12.79
CA ASP A 107 15.08 -12.90 -13.47
C ASP A 107 15.94 -13.74 -12.50
N GLU A 108 16.66 -13.10 -11.57
CA GLU A 108 17.41 -13.78 -10.50
C GLU A 108 16.49 -14.60 -9.58
N TRP A 109 15.34 -14.04 -9.20
CA TRP A 109 14.33 -14.76 -8.41
C TRP A 109 13.74 -15.92 -9.19
N GLN A 110 13.37 -15.73 -10.46
CA GLN A 110 12.82 -16.78 -11.30
C GLN A 110 13.77 -17.98 -11.39
N ALA A 111 15.07 -17.74 -11.60
CA ALA A 111 16.08 -18.78 -11.71
C ALA A 111 16.35 -19.52 -10.39
N ASN A 112 16.15 -18.86 -9.24
CA ASN A 112 16.57 -19.38 -7.93
C ASN A 112 15.41 -19.57 -6.93
N ARG A 113 14.16 -19.51 -7.39
CA ARG A 113 12.98 -19.40 -6.53
C ARG A 113 12.86 -20.49 -5.45
N GLY A 114 13.31 -21.71 -5.76
CA GLY A 114 13.30 -22.84 -4.82
C GLY A 114 14.19 -22.67 -3.59
N GLN A 115 15.13 -21.71 -3.62
CA GLN A 115 16.06 -21.45 -2.52
C GLN A 115 15.49 -20.49 -1.47
N GLY A 116 14.42 -19.76 -1.80
CA GLY A 116 13.82 -18.74 -0.94
C GLY A 116 14.51 -17.38 -1.03
N TRP A 117 13.77 -16.34 -0.67
CA TRP A 117 14.22 -14.95 -0.82
C TRP A 117 15.47 -14.64 -0.02
N GLY A 118 15.66 -15.27 1.15
CA GLY A 118 16.85 -15.02 1.98
C GLY A 118 18.16 -15.38 1.27
N VAL A 119 18.16 -16.43 0.43
CA VAL A 119 19.34 -16.80 -0.35
C VAL A 119 19.55 -15.83 -1.51
N VAL A 120 18.48 -15.52 -2.25
CA VAL A 120 18.56 -14.63 -3.41
C VAL A 120 18.93 -13.21 -3.01
N ALA A 121 18.28 -12.65 -1.98
CA ALA A 121 18.58 -11.33 -1.44
C ALA A 121 20.04 -11.24 -0.94
N LYS A 122 20.52 -12.27 -0.23
CA LYS A 122 21.92 -12.33 0.23
C LYS A 122 22.92 -12.32 -0.92
N ARG A 123 22.66 -13.06 -2.00
CA ARG A 123 23.50 -13.07 -3.21
C ARG A 123 23.53 -11.70 -3.89
N LEU A 124 22.42 -10.97 -3.84
CA LEU A 124 22.30 -9.60 -4.35
C LEU A 124 22.87 -8.53 -3.41
N GLY A 125 23.49 -8.92 -2.29
CA GLY A 125 24.12 -8.00 -1.34
C GLY A 125 23.20 -7.55 -0.20
N ILE A 126 21.93 -7.95 -0.17
CA ILE A 126 20.98 -7.63 0.89
C ILE A 126 21.11 -8.67 2.01
N LYS A 127 22.09 -8.49 2.89
CA LYS A 127 22.34 -9.40 4.03
C LYS A 127 21.51 -8.98 5.25
N PRO A 128 20.96 -9.91 6.06
CA PRO A 128 20.36 -9.54 7.34
C PRO A 128 21.30 -8.66 8.17
N GLY A 129 20.78 -7.55 8.72
CA GLY A 129 21.54 -6.56 9.50
C GLY A 129 22.44 -5.60 8.69
N SER A 130 22.50 -5.74 7.36
CA SER A 130 23.20 -4.76 6.52
C SER A 130 22.44 -3.43 6.43
N ALA A 131 23.14 -2.34 6.08
CA ALA A 131 22.51 -1.04 5.87
C ALA A 131 21.43 -1.10 4.77
N GLU A 132 21.68 -1.91 3.74
CA GLU A 132 20.79 -2.19 2.63
C GLU A 132 19.53 -2.93 3.10
N PHE A 133 19.67 -3.90 4.01
CA PHE A 133 18.55 -4.61 4.60
C PHE A 133 17.71 -3.71 5.52
N HIS A 134 18.33 -2.83 6.31
CA HIS A 134 17.57 -1.82 7.04
C HIS A 134 16.86 -0.85 6.10
N ARG A 135 17.48 -0.46 4.97
CA ARG A 135 16.83 0.36 3.94
C ARG A 135 15.65 -0.36 3.30
N LEU A 136 15.78 -1.67 3.04
CA LEU A 136 14.70 -2.52 2.56
C LEU A 136 13.50 -2.48 3.50
N LYS A 137 13.71 -2.73 4.80
CA LYS A 137 12.63 -2.72 5.80
C LYS A 137 11.98 -1.35 5.92
N ARG A 138 12.76 -0.26 5.89
CA ARG A 138 12.22 1.11 5.87
C ARG A 138 11.36 1.40 4.63
N GLY A 139 11.59 0.73 3.51
CA GLY A 139 10.81 0.91 2.27
C GLY A 139 9.34 0.47 2.38
N PHE A 140 9.02 -0.48 3.26
CA PHE A 140 7.65 -0.91 3.53
C PHE A 140 6.82 0.22 4.15
N VAL A 141 7.41 0.98 5.06
CA VAL A 141 6.74 2.00 5.86
C VAL A 141 5.96 3.03 5.02
N PRO A 142 6.57 3.72 4.02
CA PRO A 142 5.85 4.67 3.17
C PRO A 142 4.91 4.00 2.16
N THR A 143 5.16 2.74 1.78
CA THR A 143 4.23 1.94 0.94
C THR A 143 2.89 1.78 1.67
N TYR A 144 2.95 1.38 2.94
CA TYR A 144 1.77 1.19 3.78
C TYR A 144 1.04 2.49 4.08
N ASP A 145 1.78 3.61 4.22
CA ASP A 145 1.16 4.94 4.36
C ASP A 145 0.31 5.31 3.16
N ARG A 146 0.83 5.13 1.94
CA ARG A 146 0.10 5.42 0.70
C ARG A 146 -1.16 4.57 0.56
N TRP A 147 -1.10 3.33 1.01
CA TRP A 147 -2.26 2.45 1.02
C TRP A 147 -3.20 2.68 2.23
N SER A 148 -2.84 3.59 3.14
CA SER A 148 -3.55 3.81 4.41
C SER A 148 -3.75 2.51 5.21
N ARG A 149 -2.73 1.65 5.20
CA ARG A 149 -2.75 0.34 5.87
C ARG A 149 -1.95 0.37 7.16
N PRO A 150 -2.42 -0.33 8.21
CA PRO A 150 -1.63 -0.49 9.41
C PRO A 150 -0.40 -1.37 9.13
N ILE A 151 0.74 -0.98 9.69
CA ILE A 151 1.98 -1.76 9.70
C ILE A 151 2.48 -1.87 11.13
N SER A 152 2.76 -3.09 11.58
CA SER A 152 3.47 -3.31 12.84
C SER A 152 4.95 -3.02 12.62
N LEU A 153 5.57 -2.19 13.47
CA LEU A 153 6.99 -1.88 13.37
C LEU A 153 7.78 -2.79 14.32
N ASP A 154 8.84 -3.40 13.81
CA ASP A 154 9.85 -4.03 14.65
C ASP A 154 10.70 -2.98 15.40
N ASP A 155 11.67 -3.44 16.18
CA ASP A 155 12.43 -2.56 17.06
C ASP A 155 13.31 -1.55 16.31
N ASP A 156 13.93 -1.97 15.21
CA ASP A 156 14.75 -1.11 14.37
C ASP A 156 13.90 -0.05 13.66
N LEU A 157 12.74 -0.43 13.13
CA LEU A 157 11.82 0.51 12.50
C LEU A 157 11.20 1.46 13.52
N ARG A 158 10.90 1.01 14.74
CA ARG A 158 10.40 1.88 15.80
C ARG A 158 11.42 2.94 16.21
N ARG A 159 12.72 2.58 16.19
CA ARG A 159 13.81 3.54 16.39
C ARG A 159 13.92 4.53 15.24
N ALA A 160 13.74 4.08 14.00
CA ALA A 160 13.76 4.95 12.82
C ALA A 160 12.52 5.86 12.70
N TYR A 161 11.38 5.43 13.25
CA TYR A 161 10.09 6.13 13.18
C TYR A 161 9.46 6.29 14.58
N PRO A 162 10.09 7.02 15.51
CA PRO A 162 9.70 7.06 16.93
C PRO A 162 8.32 7.72 17.20
N ASN A 163 7.80 8.46 16.21
CA ASN A 163 6.52 9.17 16.30
C ASN A 163 5.40 8.50 15.48
N ARG A 164 5.67 7.40 14.77
CA ARG A 164 4.64 6.71 13.97
C ARG A 164 3.67 5.97 14.90
N GLY A 165 2.37 6.18 14.71
CA GLY A 165 1.32 5.57 15.54
C GLY A 165 1.09 6.26 16.89
N LYS A 166 1.96 7.18 17.29
CA LYS A 166 1.64 8.18 18.31
C LYS A 166 0.78 9.22 17.62
N GLY A 167 -0.54 9.04 17.64
CA GLY A 167 -1.46 10.05 17.14
C GLY A 167 -1.04 11.42 17.68
N HIS A 168 -1.11 12.45 16.84
CA HIS A 168 -1.13 13.81 17.35
C HIS A 168 -2.28 13.85 18.35
N GLY A 169 -1.97 13.72 19.64
CA GLY A 169 -2.91 13.95 20.71
C GLY A 169 -3.51 15.30 20.41
N ASN A 170 -4.81 15.31 20.18
CA ASN A 170 -5.61 16.51 20.08
C ASN A 170 -5.13 17.41 21.21
N LYS A 171 -4.42 18.51 20.91
CA LYS A 171 -4.14 19.50 21.95
C LYS A 171 -5.53 19.88 22.44
N PRO A 172 -5.87 19.72 23.74
CA PRO A 172 -7.16 20.17 24.21
C PRO A 172 -7.26 21.64 23.81
N GLY A 173 -8.24 21.95 22.97
CA GLY A 173 -8.48 23.30 22.51
C GLY A 173 -8.47 24.19 23.73
N LYS A 174 -7.58 25.17 23.74
CA LYS A 174 -7.49 26.16 24.80
C LYS A 174 -8.87 26.84 24.82
N MET A 175 -9.74 26.44 25.76
CA MET A 175 -10.99 27.12 26.01
C MET A 175 -10.62 28.54 26.43
N HIS A 176 -10.73 29.48 25.50
CA HIS A 176 -10.83 30.89 25.87
C HIS A 176 -12.16 31.04 26.60
N ASN A 177 -12.11 30.99 27.94
CA ASN A 177 -13.16 31.57 28.76
C ASN A 177 -13.12 33.09 28.52
N GLY A 178 -13.78 33.52 27.46
CA GLY A 178 -14.13 34.91 27.22
C GLY A 178 -15.20 35.31 28.23
N ALA A 179 -14.77 35.72 29.42
CA ALA A 179 -15.62 36.51 30.29
C ALA A 179 -15.93 37.82 29.56
N SER A 180 -17.18 37.95 29.17
CA SER A 180 -17.81 39.18 28.72
C SER A 180 -17.54 40.31 29.72
N ASN A 181 -16.97 41.41 29.26
CA ASN A 181 -17.24 42.70 29.88
C ASN A 181 -17.56 43.71 28.79
N HIS A 182 -18.82 44.11 28.76
CA HIS A 182 -19.27 45.33 28.10
C HIS A 182 -18.63 46.51 28.82
N ASP A 183 -17.94 47.40 28.10
CA ASP A 183 -18.13 48.82 28.38
C ASP A 183 -17.86 49.69 27.16
N ARG A 184 -18.69 50.72 27.05
CA ARG A 184 -18.83 51.62 25.91
C ARG A 184 -17.86 52.80 26.07
N GLY A 185 -17.22 53.21 24.98
CA GLY A 185 -16.44 54.46 24.95
C GLY A 185 -16.30 54.99 23.53
N ASN A 186 -17.24 55.84 23.14
CA ASN A 186 -17.29 56.58 21.87
C ASN A 186 -16.25 57.72 21.88
N GLY A 187 -15.51 57.91 20.78
CA GLY A 187 -14.58 59.04 20.63
C GLY A 187 -14.06 59.20 19.20
N HIS A 188 -14.65 60.15 18.47
CA HIS A 188 -14.27 60.60 17.13
C HIS A 188 -12.84 61.15 17.04
N GLY A 189 -12.19 61.00 15.88
CA GLY A 189 -10.96 61.72 15.52
C GLY A 189 -10.55 61.53 14.06
N ASN A 190 -10.80 62.54 13.24
CA ASN A 190 -10.63 62.63 11.79
C ASN A 190 -9.15 62.80 11.38
N GLY A 191 -8.72 62.31 10.21
CA GLY A 191 -7.35 62.52 9.70
C GLY A 191 -7.11 62.06 8.26
N LYS A 192 -7.23 63.00 7.32
CA LYS A 192 -7.04 62.92 5.86
C LYS A 192 -5.60 62.62 5.39
N GLY A 193 -5.52 62.07 4.16
CA GLY A 193 -4.43 62.28 3.18
C GLY A 193 -3.59 61.02 2.91
N ASN A 194 -3.12 60.69 1.71
CA ASN A 194 -3.24 61.24 0.37
C ASN A 194 -2.84 60.12 -0.62
N SER A 195 -3.45 60.13 -1.80
CA SER A 195 -3.12 59.36 -2.99
C SER A 195 -1.67 59.58 -3.49
N GLY A 196 -1.06 58.52 -4.02
CA GLY A 196 0.21 58.58 -4.76
C GLY A 196 0.35 57.43 -5.75
N LYS A 197 -0.09 57.66 -6.98
CA LYS A 197 0.01 56.79 -8.16
C LYS A 197 1.35 57.06 -8.85
N GLY A 198 2.11 56.01 -9.20
CA GLY A 198 3.36 56.14 -9.96
C GLY A 198 3.63 54.90 -10.80
N ASN A 199 3.41 55.04 -12.11
CA ASN A 199 3.57 54.03 -13.16
C ASN A 199 4.93 54.26 -13.84
N GLY A 200 5.66 53.21 -14.24
CA GLY A 200 6.95 53.36 -14.92
C GLY A 200 7.37 52.11 -15.70
N LYS A 201 6.94 52.06 -16.97
CA LYS A 201 7.40 51.13 -18.02
C LYS A 201 8.71 51.63 -18.67
N GLY A 202 9.51 50.69 -19.15
CA GLY A 202 10.46 50.88 -20.27
C GLY A 202 11.85 50.31 -19.96
N ARG A 203 12.59 49.69 -20.86
CA ARG A 203 12.42 49.29 -22.27
C ARG A 203 13.69 48.48 -22.59
N ASP A 204 13.55 47.33 -23.24
CA ASP A 204 14.68 46.59 -23.78
C ASP A 204 15.28 47.32 -24.99
N HIS A 205 16.60 47.35 -25.08
CA HIS A 205 17.34 47.76 -26.27
C HIS A 205 18.64 46.94 -26.39
N HIS A 206 18.76 46.32 -27.57
CA HIS A 206 19.94 45.72 -28.22
C HIS A 206 20.47 44.38 -27.71
#